data_AF-A0A0M3JBA5-F1
#
_entry.id   AF-A0A0M3JBA5-F1
#
_cell.length_a   1.000
_cell.length_b   1.000
_cell.length_c   1.000
_cell.angle_alpha   90.00
_cell.angle_beta   90.00
_cell.angle_gamma   90.00
#
_symmetry.space_group_name_H-M   'P 1'
#
loop_
_entity.id
_entity.type
_entity.pdbx_description
1 polymer ?
#
loop_
_entity_poly.entity_id
_entity_poly.type
_entity_poly.pdbx_seq_one_letter_code
_entity_poly.pdbx_strand_id
1 'polypeptide(L)'
;MIGLEDWFYNFTQFSRVHQSKESLANIPKPLTEVAIFGAFKGAQLASVIGGCIVHPIYRFYLLAKLVPETTTNNSTKIIRNRCRRIQGRFLLGGLLVGPMLSVLYAKYKLRNEDEIKEKCYQIRCNQETMTL
;
A
#
# COMPACT_ATOMS: atom_id res chain seq x y z
N MET A 1 9.95 -27.59 0.68
CA MET A 1 9.03 -26.44 0.54
C MET A 1 9.84 -25.27 0.01
N ILE A 2 9.36 -24.57 -1.02
CA ILE A 2 10.08 -23.46 -1.67
C ILE A 2 10.18 -22.30 -0.69
N GLY A 3 11.19 -22.26 0.19
CA GLY A 3 11.74 -21.09 0.91
C GLY A 3 10.80 -20.11 1.64
N LEU A 4 9.49 -20.31 1.57
CA LEU A 4 8.43 -19.58 2.22
C LEU A 4 8.27 -20.27 3.56
N GLU A 5 9.23 -19.96 4.43
CA GLU A 5 9.22 -20.25 5.87
C GLU A 5 7.79 -20.05 6.44
N ASP A 6 7.41 -20.80 7.48
CA ASP A 6 6.07 -20.81 8.10
C ASP A 6 5.49 -19.42 8.38
N TRP A 7 6.37 -18.42 8.59
CA TRP A 7 5.98 -17.02 8.75
C TRP A 7 5.16 -16.48 7.57
N PHE A 8 5.48 -16.83 6.32
CA PHE A 8 4.80 -16.28 5.14
C PHE A 8 3.38 -16.82 5.03
N TYR A 9 3.19 -18.10 5.37
CA TYR A 9 1.86 -18.70 5.46
C TYR A 9 1.02 -18.04 6.56
N ASN A 10 1.63 -17.76 7.71
CA ASN A 10 0.97 -17.07 8.83
C ASN A 10 0.66 -15.60 8.52
N PHE A 11 1.52 -14.94 7.76
CA PHE A 11 1.33 -13.55 7.33
C PHE A 11 0.26 -13.43 6.24
N THR A 12 0.33 -14.25 5.19
CA THR A 12 -0.61 -14.19 4.06
C THR A 12 -1.98 -14.76 4.38
N GLN A 13 -2.07 -15.59 5.41
CA GLN A 13 -3.33 -16.18 5.88
C GLN A 13 -4.09 -16.96 4.80
N PHE A 14 -3.36 -17.49 3.81
CA PHE A 14 -3.93 -18.17 2.65
C PHE A 14 -4.73 -19.44 3.01
N SER A 15 -4.43 -20.07 4.15
CA SER A 15 -5.18 -21.21 4.67
C SER A 15 -5.53 -20.99 6.14
N ARG A 16 -6.83 -21.03 6.45
CA ARG A 16 -7.35 -20.90 7.83
C ARG A 16 -7.14 -22.16 8.68
N VAL A 17 -6.83 -23.29 8.05
CA VAL A 17 -6.73 -24.61 8.70
C VAL A 17 -5.55 -24.68 9.68
N HIS A 18 -4.53 -23.82 9.52
CA HIS A 18 -3.31 -23.83 10.33
C HIS A 18 -3.12 -22.56 11.20
N GLN A 19 -4.19 -21.80 11.42
CA GLN A 19 -4.14 -20.53 12.17
C GLN A 19 -4.45 -20.72 13.66
N SER A 20 -3.56 -21.37 14.40
CA SER A 20 -3.58 -21.30 15.87
C SER A 20 -3.01 -19.96 16.35
N LYS A 21 -3.42 -19.49 17.53
CA LYS A 21 -2.86 -18.25 18.15
C LYS A 21 -1.35 -18.33 18.32
N GLU A 22 -0.84 -19.51 18.68
CA GLU A 22 0.59 -19.79 18.84
C GLU A 22 1.34 -19.66 17.51
N SER A 23 0.76 -20.17 16.41
CA SER A 23 1.34 -20.02 15.07
C SER A 23 1.38 -18.55 14.64
N LEU A 24 0.30 -17.79 14.91
CA LEU A 24 0.22 -16.36 14.59
C LEU A 24 1.20 -15.52 15.40
N ALA A 25 1.55 -15.92 16.63
CA ALA A 25 2.55 -15.26 17.47
C ALA A 25 3.99 -15.47 16.97
N ASN A 26 4.24 -16.47 16.12
CA ASN A 26 5.56 -16.69 15.56
C ASN A 26 5.90 -15.66 14.47
N ILE A 27 6.72 -14.67 14.83
CA ILE A 27 7.13 -13.55 13.98
C ILE A 27 8.66 -13.48 13.95
N PRO A 28 9.31 -14.26 13.07
CA PRO A 28 10.77 -14.30 12.98
C PRO A 28 11.38 -13.06 12.31
N LYS A 29 10.60 -12.35 11.48
CA LYS A 29 11.07 -11.18 10.70
C LYS A 29 10.11 -9.99 10.86
N PRO A 30 10.00 -9.40 12.07
CA PRO A 30 9.00 -8.37 12.39
C PRO A 30 9.12 -7.11 11.53
N LEU A 31 10.35 -6.63 11.27
CA LEU A 31 10.57 -5.44 10.44
C LEU A 31 10.16 -5.66 8.98
N THR A 32 10.43 -6.85 8.43
CA THR A 32 10.02 -7.21 7.07
C THR A 32 8.50 -7.24 6.96
N GLU A 33 7.82 -7.78 7.95
CA GLU A 33 6.36 -7.83 8.00
C GLU A 33 5.73 -6.43 8.06
N VAL A 34 6.26 -5.55 8.92
CA VAL A 34 5.83 -4.14 8.97
C VAL A 34 6.11 -3.42 7.64
N ALA A 35 7.22 -3.72 6.98
CA ALA A 35 7.54 -3.16 5.66
C ALA A 35 6.50 -3.61 4.61
N ILE A 36 6.19 -4.91 4.55
CA ILE A 36 5.20 -5.45 3.60
C ILE A 36 3.82 -4.84 3.87
N PHE A 37 3.38 -4.81 5.14
CA PHE A 37 2.13 -4.16 5.53
C PHE A 37 2.10 -2.68 5.13
N GLY A 38 3.21 -1.97 5.37
CA GLY A 38 3.40 -0.58 4.98
C GLY A 38 3.32 -0.36 3.46
N ALA A 39 3.84 -1.29 2.65
CA ALA A 39 3.72 -1.24 1.20
C ALA A 39 2.26 -1.34 0.74
N PHE A 40 1.49 -2.27 1.30
CA PHE A 40 0.06 -2.39 0.97
C PHE A 40 -0.73 -1.16 1.41
N LYS A 41 -0.55 -0.68 2.65
CA LYS A 41 -1.25 0.52 3.13
C LYS A 41 -0.83 1.79 2.41
N GLY A 42 0.46 1.93 2.11
CA GLY A 42 1.00 3.02 1.31
C GLY A 42 0.42 3.02 -0.11
N ALA A 43 0.38 1.87 -0.77
CA ALA A 43 -0.25 1.72 -2.08
C ALA A 43 -1.75 2.03 -2.05
N GLN A 44 -2.49 1.55 -1.04
CA GLN A 44 -3.92 1.87 -0.87
C GLN A 44 -4.14 3.37 -0.73
N LEU A 45 -3.47 4.00 0.23
CA LEU A 45 -3.61 5.44 0.50
C LEU A 45 -3.22 6.28 -0.72
N ALA A 46 -2.06 5.99 -1.32
CA ALA A 46 -1.60 6.75 -2.47
C ALA A 46 -2.48 6.54 -3.71
N SER A 47 -3.11 5.36 -3.86
CA SER A 47 -4.09 5.12 -4.94
C SER A 47 -5.35 5.95 -4.75
N VAL A 48 -5.85 6.07 -3.52
CA VAL A 48 -7.00 6.94 -3.21
C VAL A 48 -6.65 8.40 -3.48
N ILE A 49 -5.49 8.88 -2.99
CA ILE A 49 -5.05 10.26 -3.23
C ILE A 49 -4.87 10.51 -4.74
N GLY A 50 -4.14 9.63 -5.42
CA GLY A 50 -3.84 9.75 -6.85
C GLY A 50 -5.09 9.69 -7.73
N GLY A 51 -6.01 8.78 -7.44
CA GLY A 51 -7.19 8.51 -8.26
C GLY A 51 -8.41 9.37 -7.93
N CYS A 52 -8.66 9.63 -6.65
CA CYS A 52 -9.87 10.34 -6.20
C CYS A 52 -9.65 11.84 -6.00
N ILE A 53 -8.41 12.28 -5.75
CA ILE A 53 -8.12 13.70 -5.47
C ILE A 53 -7.30 14.31 -6.61
N VAL A 54 -6.10 13.79 -6.86
CA VAL A 54 -5.17 14.40 -7.80
C VAL A 54 -5.64 14.28 -9.25
N HIS A 55 -6.12 13.10 -9.64
CA HIS A 55 -6.62 12.85 -11.00
C HIS A 55 -7.73 13.81 -11.43
N PRO A 56 -8.85 13.99 -10.67
CA PRO A 56 -9.89 14.93 -11.07
C PRO A 56 -9.41 16.38 -11.06
N ILE A 57 -8.71 16.84 -10.02
CA ILE A 57 -8.20 18.23 -9.94
C ILE A 57 -7.30 18.53 -11.15
N TYR A 58 -6.36 17.65 -11.44
CA TYR A 58 -5.44 17.83 -12.56
C TYR A 58 -6.14 17.75 -13.92
N ARG A 59 -7.17 16.90 -14.05
CA ARG A 59 -8.00 16.84 -15.25
C ARG A 59 -8.73 18.15 -15.49
N PHE A 60 -9.38 18.72 -14.46
CA PHE A 60 -10.05 20.01 -14.57
C PHE A 60 -9.08 21.12 -14.95
N TYR A 61 -7.92 21.16 -14.30
CA TYR A 61 -6.84 22.11 -14.64
C TYR A 61 -6.41 22.02 -16.11
N LEU A 62 -6.21 20.81 -16.64
CA LEU A 62 -5.80 20.63 -18.03
C LEU A 62 -6.90 20.99 -19.03
N LEU A 63 -8.16 20.67 -18.72
CA LEU A 63 -9.30 21.04 -19.56
C LEU A 63 -9.50 22.56 -19.59
N ALA A 64 -9.35 23.25 -18.47
CA ALA A 64 -9.45 24.71 -18.38
C ALA A 64 -8.35 25.44 -19.17
N LYS A 65 -7.26 24.75 -19.52
CA LYS A 65 -6.14 25.29 -20.31
C LYS A 65 -6.28 25.05 -21.82
N LEU A 66 -7.34 24.39 -22.28
CA LEU A 66 -7.56 24.17 -23.70
C LEU A 66 -7.95 25.48 -24.39
N VAL A 67 -7.17 25.86 -25.41
CA VAL A 67 -7.48 27.00 -26.28
C VAL A 67 -8.12 26.46 -27.56
N PRO A 68 -9.21 27.07 -28.08
CA PRO A 68 -9.90 26.56 -29.28
C PRO A 68 -8.97 26.35 -30.48
N GLU A 69 -7.98 27.24 -30.63
CA GLU A 69 -7.02 27.27 -31.75
C GLU A 69 -6.11 26.04 -31.82
N THR A 70 -5.81 25.41 -30.68
CA THR A 70 -4.89 24.25 -30.59
C THR A 70 -5.60 22.97 -30.18
N THR A 71 -6.92 23.04 -29.98
CA THR A 71 -7.72 21.90 -29.53
C THR A 71 -8.07 21.02 -30.73
N THR A 72 -7.73 19.74 -30.64
CA THR A 72 -8.10 18.72 -31.62
C THR A 72 -9.07 17.72 -31.00
N ASN A 73 -9.72 16.90 -31.83
CA ASN A 73 -10.56 15.79 -31.36
C ASN A 73 -9.81 14.80 -30.44
N ASN A 74 -8.48 14.79 -30.47
CA ASN A 74 -7.64 13.92 -29.64
C ASN A 74 -7.20 14.55 -28.30
N SER A 75 -7.41 15.85 -28.09
CA SER A 75 -6.90 16.56 -26.90
C SER A 75 -7.40 15.94 -25.59
N THR A 76 -8.67 15.52 -25.53
CA THR A 76 -9.27 14.85 -24.36
C THR A 76 -8.64 13.48 -24.07
N LYS A 77 -8.31 12.72 -25.12
CA LYS A 77 -7.61 11.42 -25.01
C LYS A 77 -6.20 11.60 -24.45
N ILE A 78 -5.50 12.63 -24.90
CA ILE A 78 -4.15 13.00 -24.41
C ILE A 78 -4.22 13.35 -22.92
N ILE A 79 -5.17 14.20 -22.52
CA ILE A 79 -5.38 14.60 -21.11
C ILE A 79 -5.65 13.36 -20.26
N ARG A 80 -6.59 12.49 -20.66
CA ARG A 80 -6.91 11.27 -19.93
C ARG A 80 -5.69 10.36 -19.74
N ASN A 81 -4.88 10.18 -20.79
CA ASN A 81 -3.66 9.38 -20.70
C ASN A 81 -2.63 10.01 -19.75
N ARG A 82 -2.51 11.35 -19.74
CA ARG A 82 -1.62 12.06 -18.81
C ARG A 82 -2.08 11.90 -17.37
N CYS A 83 -3.37 12.05 -17.09
CA CYS A 83 -3.90 11.87 -15.74
C CYS A 83 -3.75 10.41 -15.26
N ARG A 84 -3.98 9.40 -16.12
CA ARG A 84 -3.70 7.99 -15.79
C ARG A 84 -2.25 7.73 -15.41
N ARG A 85 -1.28 8.33 -16.13
CA ARG A 85 0.14 8.22 -15.80
C ARG A 85 0.45 8.81 -14.42
N ILE A 86 -0.17 9.93 -14.07
CA ILE A 86 -0.02 10.55 -12.74
C ILE A 86 -0.60 9.63 -11.65
N GLN A 87 -1.80 9.12 -11.83
CA GLN A 87 -2.39 8.16 -10.90
C GLN A 87 -1.47 6.94 -10.67
N GLY A 88 -0.90 6.38 -11.74
CA GLY A 88 0.08 5.29 -11.65
C GLY A 88 1.35 5.67 -10.87
N ARG A 89 1.84 6.91 -11.05
CA ARG A 89 3.00 7.42 -10.28
C ARG A 89 2.70 7.53 -8.79
N PHE A 90 1.49 7.93 -8.41
CA PHE A 90 1.08 7.94 -7.00
C PHE A 90 1.09 6.53 -6.41
N LEU A 91 0.52 5.55 -7.11
CA LEU A 91 0.56 4.14 -6.67
C LEU A 91 2.01 3.66 -6.48
N LEU A 92 2.89 3.88 -7.47
CA LEU A 92 4.30 3.49 -7.37
C LEU A 92 5.03 4.22 -6.23
N GLY A 93 4.73 5.51 -6.04
CA GLY A 93 5.24 6.29 -4.91
C GLY A 93 4.80 5.70 -3.57
N GLY A 94 3.53 5.35 -3.42
CA GLY A 94 3.01 4.70 -2.21
C GLY A 94 3.63 3.33 -1.94
N LEU A 95 3.91 2.55 -2.98
CA LEU A 95 4.56 1.23 -2.87
C LEU A 95 6.01 1.34 -2.36
N LEU A 96 6.72 2.42 -2.71
CA LEU A 96 8.11 2.66 -2.28
C LEU A 96 8.19 3.38 -0.93
N VAL A 97 7.37 4.41 -0.72
CA VAL A 97 7.39 5.25 0.49
C VAL A 97 6.70 4.55 1.66
N GLY A 98 5.65 3.77 1.40
CA GLY A 98 4.92 2.98 2.40
C GLY A 98 5.81 2.10 3.30
N PRO A 99 6.63 1.18 2.75
CA PRO A 99 7.52 0.34 3.54
C PRO A 99 8.61 1.15 4.25
N MET A 100 9.11 2.23 3.65
CA MET A 100 10.12 3.08 4.28
C MET A 100 9.56 3.78 5.52
N LEU A 101 8.37 4.39 5.41
CA LEU A 101 7.71 5.07 6.51
C LEU A 101 7.29 4.11 7.62
N SER A 102 6.84 2.89 7.28
CA SER A 102 6.44 1.91 8.30
C SER A 102 7.65 1.38 9.08
N VAL A 103 8.78 1.13 8.41
CA VAL A 103 10.04 0.76 9.08
C VAL A 103 10.57 1.91 9.92
N LEU A 104 10.52 3.15 9.41
CA LEU A 104 10.90 4.34 10.16
C LEU A 104 10.04 4.47 11.42
N TYR A 105 8.73 4.37 11.29
CA TYR A 105 7.79 4.38 12.41
C TYR A 105 8.14 3.31 13.44
N ALA A 106 8.38 2.08 12.99
CA ALA A 106 8.74 0.97 13.87
C ALA A 106 10.05 1.26 14.62
N LYS A 107 11.08 1.77 13.95
CA LYS A 107 12.38 2.04 14.59
C LYS A 107 12.36 3.23 15.55
N TYR A 108 11.58 4.27 15.26
CA TYR A 108 11.60 5.50 16.05
C TYR A 108 10.55 5.54 17.16
N LYS A 109 9.43 4.84 16.98
CA LYS A 109 8.31 4.88 17.93
C LYS A 109 8.16 3.59 18.74
N LEU A 110 8.55 2.45 18.18
CA LEU A 110 8.58 1.18 18.91
C LEU A 110 10.00 0.98 19.42
N ARG A 111 10.17 0.97 20.74
CA ARG A 111 11.49 0.98 21.38
C ARG A 111 12.16 -0.38 21.32
N ASN A 112 11.37 -1.46 21.39
CA ASN A 112 11.86 -2.83 21.53
C ASN A 112 11.32 -3.73 20.43
N GLU A 113 12.05 -4.81 20.12
CA GLU A 113 11.63 -5.81 19.14
C GLU A 113 10.29 -6.46 19.50
N ASP A 114 10.02 -6.64 20.80
CA ASP A 114 8.77 -7.21 21.30
C ASP A 114 7.55 -6.34 20.98
N GLU A 115 7.70 -5.00 21.01
CA GLU A 115 6.63 -4.08 20.62
C GLU A 115 6.34 -4.17 19.11
N ILE A 116 7.37 -4.40 18.30
CA ILE A 116 7.21 -4.59 16.85
C ILE A 116 6.53 -5.93 16.56
N LYS A 117 6.93 -7.00 17.26
CA LYS A 117 6.28 -8.32 17.17
C LYS A 117 4.82 -8.25 17.62
N GLU A 118 4.54 -7.60 18.74
CA GLU A 118 3.17 -7.39 19.21
C GLU A 118 2.35 -6.63 18.18
N LYS A 119 2.94 -5.61 17.52
CA LYS A 119 2.23 -4.90 16.46
C LYS A 119 1.93 -5.78 15.25
N CYS A 120 2.87 -6.62 14.82
CA CYS A 120 2.65 -7.60 13.76
C CYS A 120 1.57 -8.61 14.13
N TYR A 121 1.59 -9.11 15.36
CA TYR A 121 0.56 -10.02 15.87
C TYR A 121 -0.84 -9.38 15.82
N GLN A 122 -0.97 -8.12 16.27
CA GLN A 122 -2.21 -7.36 16.17
C GLN A 122 -2.67 -7.19 14.71
N ILE A 123 -1.76 -6.95 13.78
CA ILE A 123 -2.07 -6.86 12.35
C ILE A 123 -2.63 -8.20 11.84
N ARG A 124 -1.98 -9.32 12.19
CA ARG A 124 -2.46 -10.67 11.82
C ARG A 124 -3.81 -11.01 12.45
N CYS A 125 -4.07 -10.57 13.68
CA CYS A 125 -5.32 -10.86 14.38
C CYS A 125 -6.46 -9.90 14.08
N ASN A 126 -6.22 -8.81 13.33
CA ASN A 126 -7.25 -7.84 13.01
C ASN A 126 -8.26 -8.43 11.99
N GLN A 127 -9.47 -8.69 12.47
CA GLN A 127 -10.56 -9.28 11.69
C GLN A 127 -11.04 -8.38 10.54
N GLU A 128 -10.96 -7.05 10.69
CA GLU A 128 -11.35 -6.11 9.63
C GLU A 128 -10.43 -6.21 8.40
N THR A 129 -9.18 -6.61 8.60
CA THR A 129 -8.25 -6.93 7.51
C THR A 129 -8.39 -8.36 6.97
N MET A 130 -9.17 -9.23 7.64
CA MET A 130 -9.37 -10.64 7.25
C MET A 130 -10.67 -10.91 6.49
N THR A 131 -11.59 -9.94 6.44
CA THR A 131 -12.82 -10.01 5.64
C THR A 131 -12.64 -9.21 4.36
N LEU A 132 -12.70 -9.89 3.22
CA LEU A 132 -12.82 -9.30 1.88
C LEU A 132 -14.23 -8.72 1.68
#